data_AF-A0A2P9ATX1-F1
#
_entry.id   AF-A0A2P9ATX1-F1
#
_cell.length_a   1.000
_cell.length_b   1.000
_cell.length_c   1.000
_cell.angle_alpha   90.00
_cell.angle_beta   90.00
_cell.angle_gamma   90.00
#
_symmetry.space_group_name_H-M   'P 1'
#
loop_
_entity.id
_entity.type
_entity.pdbx_description
1 polymer ?
#
loop_
_entity_poly.entity_id
_entity_poly.type
_entity_poly.pdbx_seq_one_letter_code
_entity_poly.pdbx_strand_id
1 'polypeptide(L)' 'MAERSGKTAYPRIGVWYDIEDREIHLNIDGYGLSTVSSNAANARGNPHLFNKLAKALRDSGKPHPTIVE' A
#
# COMPACT_ATOMS: atom_id res chain seq x y z
N MET A 1 -11.02 11.21 9.80
CA MET A 1 -10.05 10.19 10.25
C MET A 1 -10.69 9.41 11.40
N ALA A 2 -10.65 8.08 11.39
CA ALA A 2 -11.07 7.28 12.53
C ALA A 2 -9.87 7.12 13.48
N GLU A 3 -9.69 8.09 14.36
CA GLU A 3 -8.63 8.07 15.37
C GLU A 3 -9.12 7.36 16.63
N ARG A 4 -8.27 6.53 17.24
CA ARG A 4 -8.46 6.06 18.61
C ARG A 4 -7.54 6.89 19.52
N SER A 5 -8.15 7.79 20.30
CA SER A 5 -7.46 8.74 21.20
C SER A 5 -6.32 8.08 21.98
N GLY A 6 -5.12 8.64 21.86
CA GLY A 6 -3.91 8.18 22.54
C GLY A 6 -3.26 6.89 22.02
N LYS A 7 -3.84 6.23 21.01
CA LYS A 7 -3.33 4.95 20.45
C LYS A 7 -2.94 5.04 18.96
N THR A 8 -3.06 6.22 18.36
CA THR A 8 -2.85 6.40 16.92
C THR A 8 -1.54 7.13 16.69
N ALA A 9 -0.68 6.56 15.85
CA ALA A 9 0.53 7.21 15.34
C ALA A 9 0.38 7.40 13.82
N TYR A 10 1.01 8.45 13.29
CA TYR A 10 0.95 8.81 11.87
C TYR A 10 2.36 8.81 11.28
N PRO A 11 2.97 7.62 11.05
CA PRO A 11 4.28 7.55 10.42
C PRO A 11 4.19 8.06 8.97
N ARG A 12 5.27 8.67 8.49
CA ARG A 12 5.41 8.97 7.06
C ARG A 12 5.75 7.66 6.34
N ILE A 13 4.93 7.30 5.36
CA ILE A 13 5.11 6.09 4.56
C ILE A 13 5.32 6.49 3.10
N GLY A 14 6.39 5.99 2.49
CA GLY A 14 6.57 6.01 1.04
C GLY A 14 5.88 4.80 0.43
N VAL A 15 5.12 5.00 -0.66
CA VAL A 15 4.39 3.93 -1.36
C VAL A 15 4.63 4.08 -2.85
N TRP A 16 4.88 2.96 -3.55
CA TRP A 16 4.98 2.93 -5.00
C TRP A 16 4.50 1.57 -5.54
N TYR A 17 4.08 1.59 -6.80
CA TYR A 17 3.74 0.38 -7.55
C TYR A 17 4.95 -0.06 -8.38
N ASP A 18 5.36 -1.31 -8.23
CA ASP A 18 6.32 -1.96 -9.12
C ASP A 18 5.57 -2.57 -10.30
N ILE A 19 5.91 -2.13 -11.50
CA ILE A 19 5.23 -2.57 -12.73
C ILE A 19 5.69 -3.97 -13.15
N GLU A 20 6.93 -4.33 -12.87
CA GLU A 20 7.52 -5.61 -13.27
C GLU A 20 6.92 -6.74 -12.42
N ASP A 21 6.97 -6.56 -11.10
CA ASP A 21 6.47 -7.57 -10.15
C ASP A 21 4.96 -7.46 -9.90
N ARG A 22 4.33 -6.36 -10.34
CA ARG A 22 2.92 -6.04 -10.12
C ARG A 22 2.53 -6.00 -8.64
N GLU A 23 3.47 -5.60 -7.79
CA GLU A 23 3.27 -5.47 -6.34
C GLU A 23 3.34 -4.00 -5.89
N ILE A 24 2.81 -3.71 -4.71
CA ILE A 24 2.94 -2.39 -4.09
C ILE A 24 3.94 -2.49 -2.95
N HIS A 25 4.95 -1.61 -2.97
CA HIS A 25 5.92 -1.52 -1.90
C HIS A 25 5.60 -0.38 -0.95
N LEU A 26 5.97 -0.58 0.31
CA LEU A 26 5.86 0.39 1.38
C LEU A 26 7.20 0.54 2.08
N ASN A 27 7.64 1.79 2.28
CA ASN A 27 8.81 2.10 3.08
C ASN A 27 8.41 3.02 4.24
N ILE A 28 8.75 2.61 5.45
CA ILE A 28 8.67 3.45 6.64
C ILE A 28 10.10 3.69 7.09
N ASP A 29 10.49 4.96 7.17
CA ASP A 29 11.85 5.33 7.54
C ASP A 29 12.25 4.72 8.89
N GLY A 30 13.38 4.02 8.93
CA GLY A 30 13.87 3.27 10.10
C GLY A 30 13.22 1.90 10.37
N TYR A 31 12.20 1.48 9.61
CA TYR A 31 11.49 0.20 9.82
C TYR A 31 11.54 -0.75 8.62
N GLY A 32 12.13 -0.32 7.50
CA GLY A 32 12.45 -1.15 6.35
C GLY A 32 11.33 -1.24 5.30
N LEU A 33 11.63 -2.03 4.27
CA LEU A 33 10.77 -2.24 3.10
C LEU A 33 9.77 -3.37 3.36
N SER A 34 8.51 -3.13 3.01
CA SER A 34 7.47 -4.15 2.94
C SER A 34 6.82 -4.17 1.56
N THR A 35 6.13 -5.27 1.27
CA THR A 35 5.42 -5.46 0.01
C THR A 35 4.01 -5.95 0.28
N VAL A 36 3.05 -5.47 -0.51
CA VAL A 36 1.65 -5.88 -0.50
C VAL A 36 1.30 -6.37 -1.89
N SER A 37 0.78 -7.59 -1.94
CA SER A 37 0.37 -8.26 -3.17
C SER A 37 -1.16 -8.31 -3.28
N SER A 38 -1.67 -8.26 -4.52
CA SER A 38 -3.09 -8.45 -4.81
C SER A 38 -3.52 -9.92 -4.73
N ASN A 39 -2.57 -10.86 -4.77
CA ASN A 39 -2.85 -12.28 -4.72
C ASN A 39 -3.03 -12.75 -3.27
N ALA A 40 -4.25 -13.11 -2.89
CA ALA A 40 -4.58 -13.58 -1.54
C ALA A 40 -3.87 -14.89 -1.13
N ALA A 41 -3.38 -15.69 -2.09
CA ALA A 41 -2.64 -16.91 -1.81
C ALA A 41 -1.16 -16.66 -1.42
N ASN A 42 -0.65 -15.45 -1.63
CA ASN A 42 0.71 -15.08 -1.26
C ASN A 42 0.79 -14.79 0.25
N ALA A 43 1.92 -15.09 0.90
CA ALA A 43 2.19 -14.68 2.28
C ALA A 43 2.07 -13.15 2.50
N ARG A 44 2.31 -12.35 1.45
CA ARG A 44 2.12 -10.88 1.42
C ARG A 44 0.80 -10.46 0.79
N GLY A 45 -0.10 -11.42 0.58
CA GLY A 45 -1.39 -11.23 -0.04
C GLY A 45 -2.36 -10.45 0.83
N ASN A 46 -2.70 -9.23 0.40
CA ASN A 46 -3.76 -8.45 1.02
C ASN A 46 -4.52 -7.67 -0.06
N PRO A 47 -5.45 -8.30 -0.79
CA PRO A 47 -6.14 -7.69 -1.93
C PRO A 47 -6.89 -6.41 -1.55
N HIS A 48 -7.46 -6.38 -0.34
CA HIS A 48 -8.21 -5.24 0.15
C HIS A 48 -7.31 -4.03 0.45
N LEU A 49 -6.17 -4.25 1.12
CA LEU A 49 -5.18 -3.20 1.33
C LEU A 49 -4.54 -2.76 0.00
N PHE A 50 -4.20 -3.73 -0.86
CA PHE A 50 -3.66 -3.47 -2.19
C PHE A 50 -4.55 -2.50 -2.99
N ASN A 51 -5.86 -2.75 -3.04
CA ASN A 51 -6.80 -1.88 -3.76
C ASN A 51 -6.86 -0.47 -3.16
N LYS A 52 -6.82 -0.34 -1.82
CA LYS A 52 -6.77 0.98 -1.16
C LYS A 52 -5.49 1.75 -1.50
N LEU A 53 -4.35 1.07 -1.50
CA LEU A 53 -3.06 1.68 -1.86
C LEU A 53 -3.02 2.05 -3.35
N ALA A 54 -3.57 1.20 -4.22
CA ALA A 54 -3.71 1.50 -5.64
C ALA A 54 -4.53 2.77 -5.90
N LYS A 55 -5.66 2.92 -5.19
CA LYS A 55 -6.48 4.15 -5.24
C LYS A 55 -5.69 5.37 -4.75
N ALA A 56 -4.98 5.25 -3.64
CA ALA A 56 -4.15 6.34 -3.12
C ALA A 56 -3.04 6.77 -4.10
N LEU A 57 -2.40 5.82 -4.78
CA LEU A 57 -1.41 6.10 -5.83
C LEU A 57 -2.03 6.81 -7.04
N ARG A 58 -3.16 6.32 -7.54
CA ARG A 58 -3.94 6.98 -8.61
C ARG A 58 -4.29 8.41 -8.26
N ASP A 59 -4.88 8.62 -7.09
CA ASP A 59 -5.34 9.93 -6.63
C ASP A 59 -4.16 10.91 -6.43
N SER A 60 -2.95 10.38 -6.23
CA SER A 60 -1.69 11.14 -6.13
C SER A 60 -0.97 11.31 -7.49
N GLY A 61 -1.56 10.85 -8.60
CA GLY A 61 -0.97 10.91 -9.93
C GLY A 61 0.29 10.05 -10.11
N LYS A 62 0.42 8.98 -9.33
CA LYS A 62 1.56 8.05 -9.39
C LYS A 62 1.21 6.80 -10.20
N PRO A 63 2.20 6.06 -10.73
CA PRO A 63 1.96 4.75 -11.31
C PRO A 63 1.19 3.85 -10.36
N HIS A 64 0.18 3.15 -10.88
CA HIS A 64 -0.72 2.32 -10.10
C HIS A 64 -1.19 1.12 -10.93
N PRO A 65 -1.57 -0.01 -10.30
CA PRO A 65 -2.16 -1.13 -11.01
C PRO A 65 -3.56 -0.77 -11.52
N THR A 66 -4.09 -1.58 -12.43
CA THR A 66 -5.52 -1.51 -12.79
C THR A 66 -6.38 -1.76 -11.55
N ILE A 67 -7.28 -0.84 -11.26
CA ILE A 67 -8.21 -0.94 -10.14
C ILE A 67 -9.51 -1.55 -10.67
N VAL A 68 -9.96 -2.66 -10.06
CA VAL A 68 -11.31 -3.19 -10.27
C VAL A 68 -12.21 -2.58 -9.20
N GLU A 69 -13.27 -1.90 -9.65
CA GLU A 69 -14.28 -1.26 -8.78
C GLU A 69 -15.29 -2.25 -8.22
#